data_AF-A0A931X162-F1
#
_entry.id   AF-A0A931X162-F1
#
_cell.length_a   1.000
_cell.length_b   1.000
_cell.length_c   1.000
_cell.angle_alpha   90.00
_cell.angle_beta   90.00
_cell.angle_gamma   90.00
#
_symmetry.space_group_name_H-M   'P 1'
#
loop_
_entity.id
_entity.type
_entity.pdbx_description
1 polymer ?
#
loop_
_entity_poly.entity_id
_entity_poly.type
_entity_poly.pdbx_seq_one_letter_code
_entity_poly.pdbx_strand_id
1 'polypeptide(L)'
;HLHADFVSGHRELAERTGAEIVFGARAEAEFPHRAVRDGDELRVGHVILRAVETPGHTPESVCWLVVDEDVSAKPVKVLTGDTLFIGDVGRPDLAGARGFPPADMASMMYDTIHEKLLALDDAVEVWPAHGAGSACGRQISRERFSTIGEQRRLNYALRPMPREDFVAIMTGELAPPPVYFARSAEINRRGARTIGEIPVTPLLAADVWQALEEGAIALDVRDAASFGSGHLPRSINIGLNGELASWAGCLISHEARIVLVTDGVPQAEEATIRLARVGLENIDGYLDGGLAAWEREGLAIESLPQLDVNGLRAQLSESPDLQVVDVRRPGEYASGHVPGALAISLQEITEQQILVDPAHPAAVICAGGYRSSIGASILKRAGFSGELYNVIGGTAAWIGAGFELER
;
A
#
# COMPACT_ATOMS: atom_id res chain seq x y z
N HIS A 1 8.30 12.68 -8.66
CA HIS A 1 9.40 12.21 -7.79
C HIS A 1 9.61 10.73 -8.04
N LEU A 2 10.65 10.11 -7.52
CA LEU A 2 10.81 8.66 -7.52
C LEU A 2 9.85 8.06 -6.51
N HIS A 3 8.74 7.52 -7.00
CA HIS A 3 7.70 6.93 -6.16
C HIS A 3 8.25 5.74 -5.36
N ALA A 4 7.87 5.63 -4.10
CA ALA A 4 8.26 4.52 -3.24
C ALA A 4 7.15 3.47 -3.12
N ASP A 5 5.90 3.83 -3.32
CA ASP A 5 4.76 2.96 -3.04
C ASP A 5 4.22 2.23 -4.28
N PHE A 6 4.72 2.55 -5.48
CA PHE A 6 4.44 1.79 -6.69
C PHE A 6 5.54 1.91 -7.74
N VAL A 7 5.58 0.97 -8.68
CA VAL A 7 6.39 0.98 -9.90
C VAL A 7 5.73 1.89 -10.93
N SER A 8 6.44 2.92 -11.36
CA SER A 8 5.92 3.98 -12.21
C SER A 8 5.90 3.56 -13.69
N GLY A 9 4.76 3.79 -14.34
CA GLY A 9 4.54 3.42 -15.75
C GLY A 9 5.18 4.36 -16.78
N HIS A 10 6.09 5.26 -16.41
CA HIS A 10 6.68 6.24 -17.33
C HIS A 10 7.47 5.59 -18.47
N ARG A 11 8.19 4.48 -18.18
CA ARG A 11 8.90 3.69 -19.21
C ARG A 11 7.94 3.02 -20.17
N GLU A 12 6.89 2.38 -19.63
CA GLU A 12 5.84 1.73 -20.41
C GLU A 12 5.15 2.72 -21.35
N LEU A 13 4.76 3.89 -20.83
CA LEU A 13 4.11 4.91 -21.61
C LEU A 13 5.02 5.45 -22.72
N ALA A 14 6.29 5.74 -22.39
CA ALA A 14 7.26 6.24 -23.36
C ALA A 14 7.52 5.22 -24.49
N GLU A 15 7.66 3.93 -24.16
CA GLU A 15 7.85 2.89 -25.17
C GLU A 15 6.64 2.75 -26.11
N ARG A 16 5.42 2.80 -25.55
CA ARG A 16 4.19 2.66 -26.34
C ARG A 16 3.85 3.86 -27.21
N THR A 17 4.22 5.06 -26.78
CA THR A 17 3.72 6.31 -27.40
C THR A 17 4.81 7.18 -28.01
N GLY A 18 6.08 6.92 -27.68
CA GLY A 18 7.19 7.81 -27.98
C GLY A 18 7.23 9.09 -27.11
N ALA A 19 6.43 9.16 -26.04
CA ALA A 19 6.42 10.31 -25.14
C ALA A 19 7.78 10.52 -24.45
N GLU A 20 8.16 11.78 -24.30
CA GLU A 20 9.35 12.17 -23.55
C GLU A 20 9.11 12.00 -22.04
N ILE A 21 10.04 11.34 -21.35
CA ILE A 21 10.00 11.19 -19.90
C ILE A 21 10.62 12.44 -19.27
N VAL A 22 9.93 13.06 -18.30
CA VAL A 22 10.40 14.28 -17.63
C VAL A 22 10.53 14.03 -16.12
N PHE A 23 11.67 14.37 -15.54
CA PHE A 23 11.98 14.17 -14.12
C PHE A 23 12.79 15.33 -13.55
N GLY A 24 12.71 15.53 -12.22
CA GLY A 24 13.54 16.52 -11.53
C GLY A 24 15.03 16.23 -11.69
N ALA A 25 15.84 17.25 -11.91
CA ALA A 25 17.27 17.11 -12.23
C ALA A 25 18.10 16.42 -11.14
N ARG A 26 17.58 16.32 -9.91
CA ARG A 26 18.22 15.64 -8.78
C ARG A 26 17.83 14.14 -8.67
N ALA A 27 17.08 13.61 -9.64
CA ALA A 27 16.55 12.25 -9.57
C ALA A 27 17.63 11.17 -9.66
N GLU A 28 18.76 11.45 -10.30
CA GLU A 28 19.81 10.43 -10.55
C GLU A 28 19.24 9.18 -11.24
N ALA A 29 18.24 9.39 -12.11
CA ALA A 29 17.59 8.35 -12.88
C ALA A 29 18.52 7.80 -13.97
N GLU A 30 18.54 6.48 -14.15
CA GLU A 30 19.46 5.77 -15.06
C GLU A 30 18.85 5.49 -16.44
N PHE A 31 17.72 6.11 -16.76
CA PHE A 31 17.07 6.05 -18.06
C PHE A 31 17.07 7.42 -18.75
N PRO A 32 16.99 7.47 -20.10
CA PRO A 32 16.84 8.73 -20.83
C PRO A 32 15.61 9.51 -20.36
N HIS A 33 15.82 10.75 -19.95
CA HIS A 33 14.77 11.67 -19.54
C HIS A 33 15.22 13.12 -19.74
N ARG A 34 14.25 14.03 -19.84
CA ARG A 34 14.47 15.46 -19.70
C ARG A 34 14.55 15.80 -18.21
N ALA A 35 15.74 16.19 -17.78
CA ALA A 35 15.99 16.69 -16.43
C ALA A 35 15.51 18.15 -16.32
N VAL A 36 14.53 18.42 -15.44
CA VAL A 36 14.00 19.77 -15.21
C VAL A 36 14.47 20.37 -13.89
N ARG A 37 14.63 21.69 -13.89
CA ARG A 37 14.98 22.55 -12.75
C ARG A 37 13.88 23.56 -12.48
N ASP A 38 14.01 24.29 -11.38
CA ASP A 38 13.09 25.36 -11.03
C ASP A 38 12.93 26.38 -12.17
N GLY A 39 11.68 26.64 -12.56
CA GLY A 39 11.34 27.57 -13.65
C GLY A 39 11.31 26.96 -15.05
N ASP A 40 11.79 25.73 -15.27
CA ASP A 40 11.68 25.08 -16.58
C ASP A 40 10.22 24.89 -16.98
N GLU A 41 9.92 25.08 -18.27
CA GLU A 41 8.56 24.99 -18.79
C GLU A 41 8.41 23.84 -19.80
N LEU A 42 7.25 23.17 -19.72
CA LEU A 42 6.73 22.26 -20.73
C LEU A 42 5.43 22.86 -21.29
N ARG A 43 5.26 22.79 -22.61
CA ARG A 43 4.07 23.31 -23.27
C ARG A 43 3.23 22.16 -23.81
N VAL A 44 1.95 22.13 -23.45
CA VAL A 44 0.96 21.16 -23.90
C VAL A 44 -0.22 21.94 -24.48
N GLY A 45 -0.15 22.26 -25.78
CA GLY A 45 -1.09 23.19 -26.41
C GLY A 45 -1.00 24.59 -25.79
N HIS A 46 -2.11 25.10 -25.24
CA HIS A 46 -2.22 26.38 -24.54
C HIS A 46 -1.91 26.30 -23.03
N VAL A 47 -1.62 25.09 -22.53
CA VAL A 47 -1.25 24.86 -21.13
C VAL A 47 0.26 24.87 -21.01
N ILE A 48 0.77 25.63 -20.03
CA ILE A 48 2.17 25.60 -19.62
C ILE A 48 2.27 24.90 -18.26
N LEU A 49 3.10 23.87 -18.19
CA LEU A 49 3.53 23.26 -16.94
C LEU A 49 4.88 23.84 -16.57
N ARG A 50 4.94 24.64 -15.51
CA ARG A 50 6.19 25.21 -14.98
C ARG A 50 6.67 24.39 -13.78
N ALA A 51 7.88 23.88 -13.87
CA ALA A 51 8.52 23.12 -12.81
C ALA A 51 8.89 24.02 -11.62
N VAL A 52 8.63 23.53 -10.41
CA VAL A 52 9.08 24.12 -9.16
C VAL A 52 9.77 23.01 -8.38
N GLU A 53 11.07 23.16 -8.09
CA GLU A 53 11.78 22.16 -7.29
C GLU A 53 11.28 22.22 -5.84
N THR A 54 10.78 21.10 -5.33
CA THR A 54 10.12 21.03 -4.02
C THR A 54 10.68 19.90 -3.17
N PRO A 55 11.99 19.94 -2.85
CA PRO A 55 12.60 18.91 -2.02
C PRO A 55 11.92 18.88 -0.65
N GLY A 56 11.70 17.68 -0.14
CA GLY A 56 11.07 17.48 1.17
C GLY A 56 10.63 16.04 1.37
N HIS A 57 9.73 15.56 0.50
CA HIS A 57 9.38 14.15 0.48
C HIS A 57 10.50 13.29 -0.15
N THR A 58 11.05 13.78 -1.26
CA THR A 58 12.25 13.24 -1.91
C THR A 58 13.15 14.40 -2.32
N PRO A 59 14.47 14.20 -2.48
CA PRO A 59 15.38 15.28 -2.85
C PRO A 59 15.13 15.82 -4.27
N GLU A 60 14.57 15.00 -5.16
CA GLU A 60 14.24 15.35 -6.55
C GLU A 60 12.79 15.77 -6.80
N SER A 61 11.97 15.87 -5.75
CA SER A 61 10.58 16.26 -5.89
C SER A 61 10.43 17.57 -6.68
N VAL A 62 9.47 17.57 -7.61
CA VAL A 62 9.07 18.73 -8.40
C VAL A 62 7.56 18.82 -8.34
N CYS A 63 7.06 20.01 -8.03
CA CYS A 63 5.66 20.39 -8.25
C CYS A 63 5.51 21.02 -9.63
N TRP A 64 4.35 20.87 -10.25
CA TRP A 64 4.04 21.50 -11.54
C TRP A 64 2.98 22.57 -11.36
N LEU A 65 3.36 23.83 -11.60
CA LEU A 65 2.40 24.91 -11.73
C LEU A 65 1.73 24.82 -13.10
N VAL A 66 0.41 24.82 -13.12
CA VAL A 66 -0.40 24.77 -14.33
C VAL A 66 -0.87 26.17 -14.66
N VAL A 67 -0.35 26.73 -15.74
CA VAL A 67 -0.81 28.00 -16.32
C VAL A 67 -1.64 27.67 -17.55
N ASP A 68 -2.91 28.06 -17.52
CA ASP A 68 -3.81 27.95 -18.67
C ASP A 68 -3.95 29.36 -19.28
N GLU A 69 -3.25 29.61 -20.38
CA GLU A 69 -3.17 30.94 -20.99
C GLU A 69 -4.52 31.46 -21.49
N ASP A 70 -5.49 30.59 -21.73
CA ASP A 70 -6.85 30.98 -22.12
C ASP A 70 -7.66 31.50 -20.92
N VAL A 71 -7.21 31.20 -19.69
CA VAL A 71 -7.87 31.59 -18.44
C VAL A 71 -7.11 32.69 -17.70
N SER A 72 -5.79 32.56 -17.55
CA SER A 72 -4.96 33.45 -16.76
C SER A 72 -3.48 33.34 -17.13
N ALA A 73 -2.75 34.46 -17.07
CA ALA A 73 -1.29 34.47 -17.17
C ALA A 73 -0.60 33.96 -15.88
N LYS A 74 -1.35 33.78 -14.79
CA LYS A 74 -0.88 33.22 -13.52
C LYS A 74 -1.26 31.74 -13.41
N PRO A 75 -0.53 30.95 -12.59
CA PRO A 75 -0.94 29.57 -12.29
C PRO A 75 -2.37 29.52 -11.74
N VAL A 76 -3.15 28.56 -12.21
CA VAL A 76 -4.50 28.26 -11.72
C VAL A 76 -4.54 26.99 -10.89
N LYS A 77 -3.57 26.09 -11.09
CA LYS A 77 -3.42 24.84 -10.32
C LYS A 77 -1.96 24.57 -10.00
N VAL A 78 -1.72 23.76 -8.98
CA VAL A 78 -0.43 23.14 -8.69
C VAL A 78 -0.60 21.64 -8.50
N LEU A 79 0.14 20.85 -9.28
CA LEU A 79 0.26 19.41 -9.10
C LEU A 79 1.38 19.18 -8.08
N THR A 80 1.02 18.84 -6.85
CA THR A 80 1.97 18.86 -5.71
C THR A 80 2.72 17.56 -5.48
N GLY A 81 2.34 16.50 -6.20
CA GLY A 81 2.87 15.17 -5.94
C GLY A 81 2.67 14.80 -4.48
N ASP A 82 3.75 14.36 -3.84
CA ASP A 82 3.79 14.04 -2.41
C ASP A 82 4.43 15.14 -1.57
N THR A 83 4.59 16.35 -2.13
CA THR A 83 5.11 17.49 -1.37
C THR A 83 4.05 18.00 -0.38
N LEU A 84 2.86 18.32 -0.90
CA LEU A 84 1.74 18.86 -0.15
C LEU A 84 0.50 18.01 -0.43
N PHE A 85 -0.11 17.49 0.62
CA PHE A 85 -1.39 16.80 0.58
C PHE A 85 -2.52 17.68 1.10
N ILE A 86 -3.75 17.18 0.97
CA ILE A 86 -4.92 17.84 1.58
C ILE A 86 -4.95 17.46 3.05
N GLY A 87 -4.61 18.42 3.92
CA GLY A 87 -4.55 18.26 5.37
C GLY A 87 -3.21 17.75 5.91
N ASP A 88 -2.22 17.49 5.05
CA ASP A 88 -0.91 16.97 5.46
C ASP A 88 0.22 17.33 4.49
N VAL A 89 1.44 16.88 4.74
CA VAL A 89 2.60 16.93 3.82
C VAL A 89 3.27 15.57 3.71
N GLY A 90 4.11 15.38 2.70
CA GLY A 90 4.86 14.12 2.52
C GLY A 90 5.80 13.80 3.67
N ARG A 91 5.89 12.53 4.03
CA ARG A 91 6.88 12.04 5.00
C ARG A 91 8.31 12.28 4.50
N PRO A 92 9.26 12.69 5.38
CA PRO A 92 10.63 13.05 4.98
C PRO A 92 11.67 11.91 5.10
N ASP A 93 11.27 10.71 5.52
CA ASP A 93 12.17 9.65 5.97
C ASP A 93 12.48 8.55 4.92
N LEU A 94 11.98 8.67 3.69
CA LEU A 94 12.16 7.65 2.66
C LEU A 94 13.54 7.70 1.98
N ALA A 95 14.24 8.84 2.05
CA ALA A 95 15.51 9.06 1.35
C ALA A 95 16.76 8.80 2.21
N GLY A 96 16.61 8.26 3.43
CA GLY A 96 17.71 8.04 4.37
C GLY A 96 18.88 7.22 3.80
N ALA A 97 18.58 6.13 3.09
CA ALA A 97 19.58 5.27 2.46
C ALA A 97 20.39 5.97 1.34
N ARG A 98 19.87 7.07 0.78
CA ARG A 98 20.55 7.91 -0.22
C ARG A 98 21.37 9.04 0.40
N GLY A 99 21.57 9.03 1.72
CA GLY A 99 22.34 10.06 2.42
C GLY A 99 21.55 11.32 2.75
N PHE A 100 20.22 11.24 2.77
CA PHE A 100 19.33 12.35 3.18
C PHE A 100 18.62 12.01 4.50
N PRO A 101 19.17 12.43 5.65
CA PRO A 101 18.54 12.23 6.95
C PRO A 101 17.11 12.81 6.98
N PRO A 102 16.18 12.20 7.74
CA PRO A 102 14.80 12.70 7.83
C PRO A 102 14.70 14.16 8.29
N ALA A 103 15.59 14.59 9.20
CA ALA A 103 15.61 15.97 9.69
C ALA A 103 15.98 16.98 8.59
N ASP A 104 16.94 16.64 7.73
CA ASP A 104 17.37 17.48 6.62
C ASP A 104 16.26 17.59 5.57
N MET A 105 15.62 16.46 5.25
CA MET A 105 14.47 16.41 4.34
C MET A 105 13.28 17.20 4.88
N ALA A 106 12.98 17.12 6.18
CA ALA A 106 11.95 17.94 6.83
C ALA A 106 12.29 19.43 6.79
N SER A 107 13.57 19.78 6.98
CA SER A 107 14.03 21.17 6.85
C SER A 107 13.87 21.69 5.41
N MET A 108 14.20 20.89 4.40
CA MET A 108 13.96 21.24 2.98
C MET A 108 12.45 21.38 2.68
N MET A 109 11.61 20.52 3.26
CA MET A 109 10.16 20.62 3.15
C MET A 109 9.65 21.95 3.71
N TYR A 110 10.21 22.41 4.85
CA TYR A 110 9.84 23.70 5.44
C TYR A 110 10.05 24.85 4.45
N ASP A 111 11.22 24.91 3.79
CA ASP A 111 11.53 25.94 2.79
C ASP A 111 10.61 25.85 1.58
N THR A 112 10.43 24.64 1.06
CA THR A 112 9.49 24.36 -0.04
C THR A 112 8.09 24.87 0.26
N ILE A 113 7.56 24.61 1.47
CA ILE A 113 6.22 25.02 1.85
C ILE A 113 6.15 26.54 1.98
N HIS A 114 7.04 27.15 2.76
CA HIS A 114 6.91 28.56 3.15
C HIS A 114 7.37 29.54 2.08
N GLU A 115 8.42 29.19 1.33
CA GLU A 115 9.02 30.09 0.33
C GLU A 115 8.41 29.91 -1.06
N LYS A 116 7.90 28.71 -1.39
CA LYS A 116 7.39 28.40 -2.73
C LYS A 116 5.88 28.23 -2.76
N LEU A 117 5.33 27.24 -2.04
CA LEU A 117 3.91 26.90 -2.17
C LEU A 117 2.99 27.93 -1.51
N LEU A 118 3.34 28.41 -0.31
CA LEU A 118 2.59 29.45 0.39
C LEU A 118 2.75 30.84 -0.22
N ALA A 119 3.66 31.03 -1.18
CA ALA A 119 3.79 32.26 -1.97
C ALA A 119 2.79 32.35 -3.14
N LEU A 120 2.10 31.25 -3.47
CA LEU A 120 1.08 31.22 -4.50
C LEU A 120 -0.21 31.93 -4.06
N ASP A 121 -0.99 32.40 -5.02
CA ASP A 121 -2.30 33.00 -4.79
C ASP A 121 -3.24 31.95 -4.13
N ASP A 122 -4.04 32.37 -3.14
CA ASP A 122 -4.86 31.45 -2.34
C ASP A 122 -5.89 30.65 -3.17
N ALA A 123 -6.30 31.16 -4.33
CA ALA A 123 -7.25 30.50 -5.23
C ALA A 123 -6.63 29.37 -6.07
N VAL A 124 -5.31 29.20 -6.07
CA VAL A 124 -4.63 28.13 -6.82
C VAL A 124 -5.07 26.77 -6.26
N GLU A 125 -5.59 25.90 -7.13
CA GLU A 125 -6.01 24.56 -6.73
C GLU A 125 -4.81 23.67 -6.44
N VAL A 126 -4.90 22.85 -5.39
CA VAL A 126 -3.89 21.88 -4.98
C VAL A 126 -4.33 20.48 -5.39
N TRP A 127 -3.50 19.82 -6.19
CA TRP A 127 -3.74 18.47 -6.73
C TRP A 127 -2.59 17.52 -6.33
N PRO A 128 -2.74 16.75 -5.23
CA PRO A 128 -1.72 15.81 -4.78
C PRO A 128 -1.66 14.53 -5.62
N ALA A 129 -0.59 13.75 -5.44
CA ALA A 129 -0.49 12.40 -6.02
C ALA A 129 -1.16 11.31 -5.15
N HIS A 130 -1.37 11.56 -3.86
CA HIS A 130 -2.00 10.62 -2.93
C HIS A 130 -3.17 11.22 -2.15
N GLY A 131 -4.07 10.32 -1.71
CA GLY A 131 -5.24 10.62 -0.89
C GLY A 131 -5.29 9.77 0.39
N ALA A 132 -6.41 9.83 1.10
CA ALA A 132 -6.64 9.06 2.33
C ALA A 132 -6.27 7.57 2.21
N GLY A 133 -5.49 7.08 3.17
CA GLY A 133 -5.05 5.68 3.25
C GLY A 133 -3.60 5.44 2.79
N SER A 134 -2.99 6.35 2.03
CA SER A 134 -1.59 6.22 1.62
C SER A 134 -0.63 6.27 2.82
N ALA A 135 0.43 5.45 2.76
CA ALA A 135 1.51 5.43 3.74
C ALA A 135 2.59 6.51 3.50
N CYS A 136 2.43 7.34 2.46
CA CYS A 136 3.30 8.48 2.17
C CYS A 136 3.00 9.71 3.03
N GLY A 137 1.82 9.76 3.69
CA GLY A 137 1.42 10.80 4.63
C GLY A 137 0.82 10.21 5.91
N ARG A 138 0.62 11.05 6.91
CA ARG A 138 0.08 10.67 8.23
C ARG A 138 -1.45 10.74 8.27
N GLN A 139 -2.02 11.83 7.76
CA GLN A 139 -3.44 12.18 7.92
C GLN A 139 -3.99 12.84 6.65
N ILE A 140 -3.87 12.14 5.53
CA ILE A 140 -4.36 12.65 4.24
C ILE A 140 -5.89 12.60 4.20
N SER A 141 -6.51 13.71 3.79
CA SER A 141 -7.96 13.83 3.59
C SER A 141 -8.49 12.93 2.46
N ARG A 142 -9.80 12.67 2.48
CA ARG A 142 -10.52 11.95 1.40
C ARG A 142 -10.85 12.84 0.20
N GLU A 143 -10.77 14.16 0.37
CA GLU A 143 -10.96 15.11 -0.72
C GLU A 143 -9.92 14.88 -1.83
N ARG A 144 -10.30 15.16 -3.08
CA ARG A 144 -9.43 14.93 -4.25
C ARG A 144 -8.56 16.13 -4.63
N PHE A 145 -9.02 17.32 -4.28
CA PHE A 145 -8.30 18.58 -4.47
C PHE A 145 -8.69 19.55 -3.35
N SER A 146 -7.93 20.64 -3.20
CA SER A 146 -8.26 21.78 -2.33
C SER A 146 -7.65 23.04 -2.94
N THR A 147 -7.39 24.08 -2.15
CA THR A 147 -6.74 25.32 -2.58
C THR A 147 -5.60 25.71 -1.64
N ILE A 148 -4.65 26.52 -2.11
CA ILE A 148 -3.57 27.04 -1.28
C ILE A 148 -4.12 27.77 -0.06
N GLY A 149 -5.17 28.59 -0.21
CA GLY A 149 -5.78 29.32 0.90
C GLY A 149 -6.42 28.42 1.96
N GLU A 150 -7.11 27.37 1.54
CA GLU A 150 -7.67 26.39 2.48
C GLU A 150 -6.58 25.61 3.21
N GLN A 151 -5.55 25.16 2.50
CA GLN A 151 -4.44 24.43 3.12
C GLN A 151 -3.67 25.32 4.08
N ARG A 152 -3.39 26.58 3.72
CA ARG A 152 -2.79 27.57 4.64
C ARG A 152 -3.57 27.71 5.95
N ARG A 153 -4.90 27.64 5.89
CA ARG A 153 -5.79 27.83 7.06
C ARG A 153 -5.96 26.57 7.89
N LEU A 154 -6.08 25.41 7.24
CA LEU A 154 -6.55 24.17 7.88
C LEU A 154 -5.46 23.12 8.07
N ASN A 155 -4.44 23.08 7.21
CA ASN A 155 -3.38 22.09 7.27
C ASN A 155 -2.45 22.40 8.45
N TYR A 156 -2.33 21.45 9.38
CA TYR A 156 -1.55 21.64 10.61
C TYR A 156 -0.07 21.93 10.30
N ALA A 157 0.47 21.35 9.23
CA ALA A 157 1.86 21.49 8.82
C ALA A 157 2.17 22.86 8.19
N LEU A 158 1.14 23.62 7.78
CA LEU A 158 1.29 24.94 7.15
C LEU A 158 1.04 26.08 8.15
N ARG A 159 0.76 25.76 9.42
CA ARG A 159 0.59 26.78 10.46
C ARG A 159 1.92 27.51 10.71
N PRO A 160 1.89 28.81 11.00
CA PRO A 160 3.10 29.53 11.37
C PRO A 160 3.76 28.88 12.60
N MET A 161 4.97 28.36 12.40
CA MET A 161 5.78 27.74 13.45
C MET A 161 7.29 27.90 13.15
N PRO A 162 8.15 27.88 14.19
CA PRO A 162 9.59 27.75 14.03
C PRO A 162 9.97 26.49 13.23
N ARG A 163 11.11 26.55 12.53
CA ARG A 163 11.63 25.42 11.75
C ARG A 163 11.88 24.20 12.63
N GLU A 164 12.45 24.38 13.82
CA GLU A 164 12.73 23.24 14.71
C GLU A 164 11.46 22.49 15.10
N ASP A 165 10.37 23.22 15.37
CA ASP A 165 9.08 22.64 15.71
C ASP A 165 8.50 21.86 14.52
N PHE A 166 8.57 22.42 13.31
CA PHE A 166 8.14 21.74 12.10
C PHE A 166 8.93 20.42 11.89
N VAL A 167 10.25 20.47 12.00
CA VAL A 167 11.12 19.29 11.85
C VAL A 167 10.75 18.24 12.90
N ALA A 168 10.62 18.64 14.17
CA ALA A 168 10.25 17.74 15.25
C ALA A 168 8.90 17.06 15.00
N ILE A 169 7.88 17.82 14.58
CA ILE A 169 6.58 17.27 14.21
C ILE A 169 6.73 16.29 13.05
N MET A 170 7.40 16.67 11.96
CA MET A 170 7.53 15.85 10.75
C MET A 170 8.37 14.59 10.91
N THR A 171 9.31 14.56 11.87
CA THR A 171 10.14 13.39 12.16
C THR A 171 9.65 12.56 13.36
N GLY A 172 8.74 13.09 14.19
CA GLY A 172 8.21 12.39 15.35
C GLY A 172 7.14 11.35 14.99
N GLU A 173 7.17 10.17 15.61
CA GLU A 173 6.11 9.14 15.54
C GLU A 173 5.73 8.66 14.12
N LEU A 174 6.71 8.49 13.23
CA LEU A 174 6.49 7.86 11.93
C LEU A 174 6.47 6.33 12.05
N ALA A 175 5.40 5.70 11.59
CA ALA A 175 5.41 4.25 11.36
C ALA A 175 6.49 3.91 10.31
N PRO A 176 7.23 2.79 10.47
CA PRO A 176 8.18 2.35 9.46
C PRO A 176 7.53 2.28 8.07
N PRO A 177 8.24 2.68 7.00
CA PRO A 177 7.71 2.51 5.66
C PRO A 177 7.59 1.02 5.34
N PRO A 178 6.61 0.61 4.50
CA PRO A 178 6.54 -0.74 4.00
C PRO A 178 7.86 -1.22 3.40
N VAL A 179 8.21 -2.49 3.62
CA VAL A 179 9.51 -3.05 3.21
C VAL A 179 9.80 -2.93 1.71
N TYR A 180 8.76 -2.96 0.86
CA TYR A 180 8.91 -2.82 -0.59
C TYR A 180 9.19 -1.38 -1.04
N PHE A 181 9.05 -0.37 -0.18
CA PHE A 181 9.14 1.02 -0.60
C PHE A 181 10.50 1.39 -1.18
N ALA A 182 11.58 1.01 -0.48
CA ALA A 182 12.94 1.24 -0.93
C ALA A 182 13.20 0.56 -2.28
N ARG A 183 12.59 -0.62 -2.51
CA ARG A 183 12.72 -1.35 -3.76
C ARG A 183 12.01 -0.65 -4.91
N SER A 184 10.75 -0.25 -4.75
CA SER A 184 10.03 0.47 -5.80
C SER A 184 10.74 1.77 -6.17
N ALA A 185 11.25 2.51 -5.18
CA ALA A 185 12.04 3.72 -5.43
C ALA A 185 13.28 3.41 -6.28
N GLU A 186 13.99 2.30 -6.01
CA GLU A 186 15.15 1.89 -6.80
C GLU A 186 14.76 1.38 -8.21
N ILE A 187 13.68 0.62 -8.34
CA ILE A 187 13.12 0.23 -9.65
C ILE A 187 12.80 1.48 -10.47
N ASN A 188 12.16 2.47 -9.83
CA ASN A 188 11.80 3.73 -10.46
C ASN A 188 13.00 4.60 -10.80
N ARG A 189 14.13 4.46 -10.10
CA ARG A 189 15.37 5.18 -10.39
C ARG A 189 16.12 4.54 -11.56
N ARG A 190 16.22 3.21 -11.57
CA ARG A 190 16.86 2.46 -12.67
C ARG A 190 16.03 2.48 -13.95
N GLY A 191 14.72 2.60 -13.81
CA GLY A 191 13.74 2.49 -14.88
C GLY A 191 13.14 1.09 -14.88
N ALA A 192 11.83 1.02 -14.64
CA ALA A 192 11.08 -0.23 -14.66
C ALA A 192 11.19 -0.92 -16.01
N ARG A 193 11.22 -2.25 -16.00
CA ARG A 193 11.05 -3.05 -17.21
C ARG A 193 9.66 -2.78 -17.76
N THR A 194 9.57 -2.66 -19.08
CA THR A 194 8.27 -2.60 -19.74
C THR A 194 7.63 -3.98 -19.74
N ILE A 195 6.35 -3.96 -19.39
CA ILE A 195 5.55 -5.12 -19.11
C ILE A 195 4.84 -5.58 -20.40
N GLY A 196 4.53 -4.66 -21.32
CA GLY A 196 3.81 -4.99 -22.55
C GLY A 196 2.40 -5.52 -22.24
N GLU A 197 1.96 -6.54 -22.98
CA GLU A 197 0.81 -7.34 -22.57
C GLU A 197 1.27 -8.33 -21.50
N ILE A 198 0.61 -8.36 -20.33
CA ILE A 198 0.97 -9.36 -19.33
C ILE A 198 0.30 -10.68 -19.71
N PRO A 199 1.07 -11.73 -20.09
CA PRO A 199 0.47 -13.02 -20.38
C PRO A 199 -0.09 -13.60 -19.07
N VAL A 200 -1.39 -13.88 -19.07
CA VAL A 200 -2.05 -14.60 -18.00
C VAL A 200 -2.11 -16.06 -18.42
N THR A 201 -1.11 -16.83 -18.00
CA THR A 201 -0.94 -18.23 -18.41
C THR A 201 -1.88 -19.15 -17.62
N PRO A 202 -2.81 -19.88 -18.27
CA PRO A 202 -3.57 -20.93 -17.60
C PRO A 202 -2.66 -22.09 -17.24
N LEU A 203 -2.75 -22.57 -16.00
CA LEU A 203 -2.06 -23.75 -15.49
C LEU A 203 -3.08 -24.81 -15.08
N LEU A 204 -2.84 -26.06 -15.46
CA LEU A 204 -3.66 -27.17 -14.98
C LEU A 204 -3.34 -27.43 -13.50
N ALA A 205 -4.27 -28.06 -12.77
CA ALA A 205 -4.08 -28.35 -11.34
C ALA A 205 -2.80 -29.17 -11.05
N ALA A 206 -2.41 -30.08 -11.94
CA ALA A 206 -1.16 -30.82 -11.82
C ALA A 206 0.09 -29.92 -11.94
N ASP A 207 0.07 -28.96 -12.86
CA ASP A 207 1.18 -28.01 -13.05
C ASP A 207 1.27 -27.05 -11.85
N VAL A 208 0.13 -26.60 -11.33
CA VAL A 208 0.07 -25.80 -10.10
C VAL A 208 0.63 -26.60 -8.93
N TRP A 209 0.21 -27.85 -8.75
CA TRP A 209 0.72 -28.70 -7.67
C TRP A 209 2.24 -28.85 -7.74
N GLN A 210 2.78 -29.11 -8.94
CA GLN A 210 4.23 -29.20 -9.15
C GLN A 210 4.92 -27.88 -8.81
N ALA A 211 4.40 -26.74 -9.27
CA ALA A 211 4.99 -25.44 -8.97
C ALA A 211 5.04 -25.16 -7.46
N LEU A 212 4.00 -25.54 -6.72
CA LEU A 212 3.97 -25.41 -5.25
C LEU A 212 5.00 -26.31 -4.56
N GLU A 213 5.21 -27.54 -5.05
CA GLU A 213 6.28 -28.42 -4.54
C GLU A 213 7.68 -27.89 -4.86
N GLU A 214 7.84 -27.15 -5.96
CA GLU A 214 9.06 -26.44 -6.32
C GLU A 214 9.24 -25.11 -5.55
N GLY A 215 8.33 -24.77 -4.64
CA GLY A 215 8.42 -23.61 -3.76
C GLY A 215 7.70 -22.35 -4.26
N ALA A 216 6.85 -22.45 -5.28
CA ALA A 216 5.96 -21.35 -5.64
C ALA A 216 4.92 -21.08 -4.54
N ILE A 217 4.41 -19.85 -4.51
CA ILE A 217 3.37 -19.42 -3.60
C ILE A 217 2.03 -19.42 -4.34
N ALA A 218 1.06 -20.18 -3.83
CA ALA A 218 -0.34 -19.99 -4.20
C ALA A 218 -0.85 -18.71 -3.55
N LEU A 219 -1.09 -17.67 -4.36
CA LEU A 219 -1.72 -16.44 -3.93
C LEU A 219 -3.19 -16.48 -4.34
N ASP A 220 -4.06 -16.69 -3.35
CA ASP A 220 -5.50 -16.71 -3.55
C ASP A 220 -6.07 -15.31 -3.44
N VAL A 221 -6.54 -14.79 -4.58
CA VAL A 221 -7.04 -13.41 -4.68
C VAL A 221 -8.56 -13.32 -4.60
N ARG A 222 -9.23 -14.44 -4.32
CA ARG A 222 -10.68 -14.49 -4.05
C ARG A 222 -10.98 -13.80 -2.71
N ASP A 223 -12.25 -13.48 -2.49
CA ASP A 223 -12.69 -12.89 -1.24
C ASP A 223 -12.53 -13.87 -0.05
N ALA A 224 -12.53 -13.33 1.16
CA ALA A 224 -12.30 -14.09 2.39
C ALA A 224 -13.34 -15.19 2.64
N ALA A 225 -14.58 -15.03 2.18
CA ALA A 225 -15.61 -16.05 2.37
C ALA A 225 -15.38 -17.23 1.41
N SER A 226 -15.08 -16.94 0.13
CA SER A 226 -14.71 -17.94 -0.87
C SER A 226 -13.46 -18.72 -0.42
N PHE A 227 -12.40 -18.02 0.02
CA PHE A 227 -11.21 -18.65 0.59
C PHE A 227 -11.53 -19.47 1.85
N GLY A 228 -12.34 -18.93 2.75
CA GLY A 228 -12.72 -19.60 4.00
C GLY A 228 -13.44 -20.93 3.78
N SER A 229 -14.30 -21.01 2.77
CA SER A 229 -15.04 -22.22 2.42
C SER A 229 -14.16 -23.35 1.85
N GLY A 230 -13.04 -22.99 1.19
CA GLY A 230 -12.12 -23.94 0.58
C GLY A 230 -10.99 -23.22 -0.15
N HIS A 231 -9.75 -23.69 0.02
CA HIS A 231 -8.56 -23.16 -0.61
C HIS A 231 -7.47 -24.23 -0.77
N LEU A 232 -6.45 -23.93 -1.59
CA LEU A 232 -5.28 -24.78 -1.75
C LEU A 232 -4.45 -24.78 -0.44
N PRO A 233 -3.93 -25.92 0.02
CA PRO A 233 -3.04 -25.99 1.17
C PRO A 233 -1.86 -25.02 1.04
N ARG A 234 -1.47 -24.38 2.15
CA ARG A 234 -0.36 -23.39 2.23
C ARG A 234 -0.54 -22.12 1.37
N SER A 235 -1.71 -21.88 0.81
CA SER A 235 -1.98 -20.64 0.07
C SER A 235 -2.12 -19.43 1.00
N ILE A 236 -1.77 -18.25 0.49
CA ILE A 236 -1.97 -16.97 1.17
C ILE A 236 -3.19 -16.30 0.54
N ASN A 237 -4.14 -15.86 1.36
CA ASN A 237 -5.28 -15.08 0.86
C ASN A 237 -4.95 -13.59 0.90
N ILE A 238 -4.99 -12.93 -0.26
CA ILE A 238 -5.01 -11.47 -0.34
C ILE A 238 -6.06 -11.08 -1.38
N GLY A 239 -7.29 -10.86 -0.92
CA GLY A 239 -8.42 -10.62 -1.80
C GLY A 239 -8.29 -9.35 -2.66
N LEU A 240 -8.78 -9.40 -3.90
CA LEU A 240 -8.79 -8.26 -4.83
C LEU A 240 -9.72 -7.11 -4.43
N ASN A 241 -10.71 -7.40 -3.59
CA ASN A 241 -11.65 -6.40 -3.07
C ASN A 241 -11.01 -5.44 -2.05
N GLY A 242 -9.76 -5.67 -1.65
CA GLY A 242 -8.97 -4.78 -0.80
C GLY A 242 -7.66 -4.33 -1.44
N GLU A 243 -6.67 -4.04 -0.58
CA GLU A 243 -5.38 -3.44 -0.95
C GLU A 243 -4.36 -4.50 -1.42
N LEU A 244 -4.74 -5.35 -2.39
CA LEU A 244 -3.92 -6.48 -2.87
C LEU A 244 -2.44 -6.11 -3.07
N ALA A 245 -2.18 -5.06 -3.85
CA ALA A 245 -0.82 -4.66 -4.22
C ALA A 245 0.02 -4.31 -2.99
N SER A 246 -0.52 -3.49 -2.08
CA SER A 246 0.20 -3.03 -0.90
C SER A 246 0.51 -4.19 0.05
N TRP A 247 -0.48 -5.06 0.33
CA TRP A 247 -0.27 -6.20 1.21
C TRP A 247 0.65 -7.25 0.59
N ALA A 248 0.49 -7.57 -0.70
CA ALA A 248 1.40 -8.48 -1.39
C ALA A 248 2.84 -7.95 -1.37
N GLY A 249 3.04 -6.65 -1.66
CA GLY A 249 4.36 -6.02 -1.58
C GLY A 249 4.97 -6.07 -0.18
N CYS A 250 4.16 -6.04 0.88
CA CYS A 250 4.66 -6.17 2.26
C CYS A 250 5.01 -7.62 2.64
N LEU A 251 4.20 -8.58 2.19
CA LEU A 251 4.16 -9.92 2.78
C LEU A 251 4.80 -11.00 1.90
N ILE A 252 4.93 -10.76 0.60
CA ILE A 252 5.47 -11.72 -0.35
C ILE A 252 6.87 -11.26 -0.77
N SER A 253 7.84 -12.15 -0.62
CA SER A 253 9.18 -11.91 -1.15
C SER A 253 9.09 -11.66 -2.66
N HIS A 254 9.78 -10.63 -3.13
CA HIS A 254 9.76 -10.30 -4.55
C HIS A 254 10.39 -11.36 -5.45
N GLU A 255 11.27 -12.19 -4.91
CA GLU A 255 11.85 -13.30 -5.66
C GLU A 255 10.93 -14.52 -5.74
N ALA A 256 9.84 -14.53 -4.94
CA ALA A 256 8.91 -15.64 -4.92
C ALA A 256 8.26 -15.83 -6.29
N ARG A 257 8.19 -17.09 -6.74
CA ARG A 257 7.32 -17.49 -7.85
C ARG A 257 5.90 -17.52 -7.33
N ILE A 258 4.96 -16.95 -8.08
CA ILE A 258 3.56 -16.83 -7.68
C ILE A 258 2.69 -17.60 -8.67
N VAL A 259 1.79 -18.43 -8.14
CA VAL A 259 0.64 -18.98 -8.88
C VAL A 259 -0.63 -18.34 -8.33
N LEU A 260 -1.45 -17.78 -9.20
CA LEU A 260 -2.70 -17.14 -8.81
C LEU A 260 -3.83 -18.16 -8.69
N VAL A 261 -4.58 -18.09 -7.59
CA VAL A 261 -5.86 -18.79 -7.45
C VAL A 261 -6.98 -17.77 -7.58
N THR A 262 -7.82 -17.96 -8.60
CA THR A 262 -8.81 -16.98 -9.06
C THR A 262 -10.12 -17.65 -9.44
N ASP A 263 -11.21 -16.88 -9.51
CA ASP A 263 -12.51 -17.32 -10.05
C ASP A 263 -12.58 -17.25 -11.59
N GLY A 264 -11.56 -16.69 -12.25
CA GLY A 264 -11.46 -16.69 -13.71
C GLY A 264 -10.45 -15.68 -14.27
N VAL A 265 -10.35 -15.67 -15.61
CA VAL A 265 -9.36 -14.87 -16.36
C VAL A 265 -9.37 -13.38 -16.01
N PRO A 266 -10.52 -12.67 -15.92
CA PRO A 266 -10.50 -11.23 -15.61
C PRO A 266 -9.86 -10.93 -14.25
N GLN A 267 -10.06 -11.83 -13.29
CA GLN A 267 -9.50 -11.68 -11.95
C GLN A 267 -7.98 -11.94 -11.97
N ALA A 268 -7.52 -12.90 -12.77
CA ALA A 268 -6.10 -13.18 -12.98
C ALA A 268 -5.37 -12.00 -13.68
N GLU A 269 -5.98 -11.40 -14.71
CA GLU A 269 -5.46 -10.20 -15.39
C GLU A 269 -5.34 -9.02 -14.42
N GLU A 270 -6.38 -8.75 -13.64
CA GLU A 270 -6.37 -7.65 -12.68
C GLU A 270 -5.35 -7.86 -11.57
N ALA A 271 -5.28 -9.06 -10.98
CA ALA A 271 -4.32 -9.40 -9.94
C ALA A 271 -2.89 -9.19 -10.46
N THR A 272 -2.62 -9.69 -11.66
CA THR A 272 -1.31 -9.59 -12.28
C THR A 272 -0.87 -8.13 -12.50
N ILE A 273 -1.76 -7.28 -13.02
CA ILE A 273 -1.48 -5.84 -13.17
C ILE A 273 -1.22 -5.18 -11.81
N ARG A 274 -2.04 -5.49 -10.80
CA ARG A 274 -1.90 -4.89 -9.45
C ARG A 274 -0.61 -5.35 -8.75
N LEU A 275 -0.18 -6.58 -8.94
CA LEU A 275 1.07 -7.11 -8.39
C LEU A 275 2.29 -6.46 -9.06
N ALA A 276 2.25 -6.28 -10.39
CA ALA A 276 3.31 -5.57 -11.10
C ALA A 276 3.48 -4.12 -10.64
N ARG A 277 2.41 -3.46 -10.16
CA ARG A 277 2.50 -2.10 -9.57
C ARG A 277 3.37 -2.05 -8.30
N VAL A 278 3.65 -3.17 -7.65
CA VAL A 278 4.61 -3.24 -6.52
C VAL A 278 5.85 -4.07 -6.88
N GLY A 279 6.06 -4.31 -8.17
CA GLY A 279 7.18 -5.06 -8.73
C GLY A 279 7.04 -6.59 -8.62
N LEU A 280 5.93 -7.12 -8.13
CA LEU A 280 5.73 -8.58 -8.06
C LEU A 280 5.35 -9.12 -9.45
N GLU A 281 6.37 -9.35 -10.27
CA GLU A 281 6.22 -9.73 -11.69
C GLU A 281 6.52 -11.21 -11.96
N ASN A 282 7.05 -11.95 -10.98
CA ASN A 282 7.39 -13.38 -11.11
C ASN A 282 6.16 -14.29 -10.96
N ILE A 283 5.22 -14.17 -11.88
CA ILE A 283 3.94 -14.89 -11.88
C ILE A 283 4.02 -16.01 -12.92
N ASP A 284 3.93 -17.26 -12.45
CA ASP A 284 3.99 -18.45 -13.30
C ASP A 284 2.70 -18.62 -14.13
N GLY A 285 1.56 -18.19 -13.58
CA GLY A 285 0.25 -18.30 -14.20
C GLY A 285 -0.88 -18.31 -13.16
N TYR A 286 -2.06 -18.77 -13.57
CA TYR A 286 -3.22 -18.94 -12.70
C TYR A 286 -3.80 -20.36 -12.81
N LEU A 287 -4.44 -20.84 -11.74
CA LEU A 287 -5.12 -22.14 -11.73
C LEU A 287 -6.34 -22.13 -12.65
N ASP A 288 -6.24 -22.80 -13.79
CA ASP A 288 -7.33 -22.90 -14.75
C ASP A 288 -8.48 -23.77 -14.20
N GLY A 289 -9.71 -23.28 -14.33
CA GLY A 289 -10.89 -23.87 -13.71
C GLY A 289 -10.95 -23.76 -12.18
N GLY A 290 -10.02 -23.02 -11.54
CA GLY A 290 -10.05 -22.67 -10.12
C GLY A 290 -10.06 -23.88 -9.17
N LEU A 291 -10.58 -23.67 -7.95
CA LEU A 291 -10.62 -24.71 -6.91
C LEU A 291 -11.38 -25.97 -7.37
N ALA A 292 -12.43 -25.82 -8.18
CA ALA A 292 -13.18 -26.95 -8.70
C ALA A 292 -12.35 -27.85 -9.63
N ALA A 293 -11.37 -27.30 -10.37
CA ALA A 293 -10.43 -28.12 -11.14
C ALA A 293 -9.46 -28.87 -10.25
N TRP A 294 -8.97 -28.22 -9.19
CA TRP A 294 -8.11 -28.83 -8.19
C TRP A 294 -8.77 -30.02 -7.47
N GLU A 295 -10.03 -29.84 -7.04
CA GLU A 295 -10.80 -30.91 -6.39
C GLU A 295 -11.10 -32.09 -7.33
N ARG A 296 -11.35 -31.83 -8.62
CA ARG A 296 -11.59 -32.89 -9.62
C ARG A 296 -10.39 -33.82 -9.82
N GLU A 297 -9.17 -33.29 -9.63
CA GLU A 297 -7.94 -34.09 -9.65
C GLU A 297 -7.70 -34.85 -8.32
N GLY A 298 -8.61 -34.73 -7.34
CA GLY A 298 -8.50 -35.40 -6.05
C GLY A 298 -7.41 -34.82 -5.13
N LEU A 299 -6.95 -33.61 -5.42
CA LEU A 299 -5.93 -32.92 -4.62
C LEU A 299 -6.57 -32.35 -3.34
N ALA A 300 -5.80 -32.35 -2.25
CA ALA A 300 -6.27 -31.91 -0.94
C ALA A 300 -6.64 -30.42 -0.93
N ILE A 301 -7.70 -30.08 -0.21
CA ILE A 301 -8.09 -28.70 0.08
C ILE A 301 -8.09 -28.45 1.58
N GLU A 302 -8.07 -27.19 1.94
CA GLU A 302 -8.14 -26.70 3.31
C GLU A 302 -9.27 -25.68 3.45
N SER A 303 -9.74 -25.45 4.67
CA SER A 303 -10.75 -24.42 4.97
C SER A 303 -10.27 -23.50 6.09
N LEU A 304 -10.78 -22.28 6.12
CA LEU A 304 -10.54 -21.32 7.19
C LEU A 304 -11.91 -20.93 7.78
N PRO A 305 -12.30 -21.58 8.90
CA PRO A 305 -13.54 -21.27 9.60
C PRO A 305 -13.74 -19.77 9.80
N GLN A 306 -14.96 -19.32 9.56
CA GLN A 306 -15.34 -17.92 9.72
C GLN A 306 -16.22 -17.78 10.96
N LEU A 307 -15.89 -16.81 11.81
CA LEU A 307 -16.56 -16.57 13.08
C LEU A 307 -17.13 -15.14 13.08
N ASP A 308 -18.40 -14.97 13.40
CA ASP A 308 -18.94 -13.63 13.65
C ASP A 308 -18.62 -13.19 15.09
N VAL A 309 -18.92 -11.94 15.42
CA VAL A 309 -18.57 -11.40 16.75
C VAL A 309 -19.36 -12.03 17.89
N ASN A 310 -20.56 -12.55 17.63
CA ASN A 310 -21.34 -13.27 18.64
C ASN A 310 -20.73 -14.65 18.91
N GLY A 311 -20.33 -15.36 17.85
CA GLY A 311 -19.62 -16.62 17.90
C GLY A 311 -18.27 -16.45 18.60
N LEU A 312 -17.53 -15.36 18.33
CA LEU A 312 -16.30 -15.04 19.05
C LEU A 312 -16.54 -14.89 20.55
N ARG A 313 -17.57 -14.15 20.94
CA ARG A 313 -17.92 -13.97 22.35
C ARG A 313 -18.32 -15.30 23.03
N ALA A 314 -19.07 -16.14 22.33
CA ALA A 314 -19.44 -17.47 22.82
C ALA A 314 -18.19 -18.34 23.01
N GLN A 315 -17.32 -18.40 22.00
CA GLN A 315 -16.06 -19.14 22.05
C GLN A 315 -15.13 -18.66 23.17
N LEU A 316 -15.03 -17.34 23.41
CA LEU A 316 -14.28 -16.78 24.54
C LEU A 316 -14.83 -17.23 25.91
N SER A 317 -16.12 -17.57 25.98
CA SER A 317 -16.75 -18.05 27.22
C SER A 317 -16.61 -19.57 27.41
N GLU A 318 -16.54 -20.32 26.30
CA GLU A 318 -16.50 -21.79 26.28
C GLU A 318 -15.07 -22.36 26.25
N SER A 319 -14.14 -21.63 25.63
CA SER A 319 -12.77 -22.06 25.33
C SER A 319 -11.77 -21.12 26.00
N PRO A 320 -11.33 -21.38 27.24
CA PRO A 320 -10.41 -20.49 27.97
C PRO A 320 -9.02 -20.38 27.32
N ASP A 321 -8.66 -21.35 26.48
CA ASP A 321 -7.38 -21.37 25.76
C ASP A 321 -7.46 -20.68 24.37
N LEU A 322 -8.62 -20.10 24.00
CA LEU A 322 -8.76 -19.35 22.75
C LEU A 322 -7.93 -18.07 22.79
N GLN A 323 -7.06 -17.90 21.81
CA GLN A 323 -6.25 -16.71 21.65
C GLN A 323 -6.90 -15.77 20.64
N VAL A 324 -7.13 -14.50 21.00
CA VAL A 324 -7.57 -13.49 20.03
C VAL A 324 -6.35 -12.76 19.52
N VAL A 325 -6.16 -12.73 18.20
CA VAL A 325 -5.00 -12.09 17.55
C VAL A 325 -5.48 -10.87 16.78
N ASP A 326 -5.18 -9.67 17.29
CA ASP A 326 -5.55 -8.42 16.63
C ASP A 326 -4.44 -7.97 15.68
N VAL A 327 -4.73 -8.01 14.38
CA VAL A 327 -3.77 -7.70 13.31
C VAL A 327 -3.84 -6.27 12.79
N ARG A 328 -4.53 -5.38 13.52
CA ARG A 328 -4.59 -3.95 13.19
C ARG A 328 -3.26 -3.25 13.54
N ARG A 329 -3.13 -1.98 13.10
CA ARG A 329 -1.97 -1.15 13.46
C ARG A 329 -2.00 -0.80 14.95
N PRO A 330 -0.85 -0.52 15.60
CA PRO A 330 -0.78 -0.21 17.03
C PRO A 330 -1.75 0.90 17.48
N GLY A 331 -1.90 1.97 16.69
CA GLY A 331 -2.84 3.06 17.02
C GLY A 331 -4.33 2.64 16.95
N GLU A 332 -4.69 1.72 16.05
CA GLU A 332 -6.04 1.15 16.00
C GLU A 332 -6.30 0.25 17.22
N TYR A 333 -5.31 -0.56 17.61
CA TYR A 333 -5.39 -1.42 18.79
C TYR A 333 -5.56 -0.61 20.08
N ALA A 334 -4.70 0.41 20.29
CA ALA A 334 -4.75 1.28 21.46
C ALA A 334 -6.04 2.11 21.58
N SER A 335 -6.75 2.34 20.47
CA SER A 335 -8.05 3.03 20.50
C SER A 335 -9.19 2.19 21.11
N GLY A 336 -8.99 0.88 21.20
CA GLY A 336 -9.94 -0.10 21.71
C GLY A 336 -9.85 -1.43 20.97
N HIS A 337 -9.78 -2.52 21.71
CA HIS A 337 -9.63 -3.89 21.21
C HIS A 337 -10.45 -4.89 22.03
N VAL A 338 -10.57 -6.12 21.53
CA VAL A 338 -11.22 -7.22 22.26
C VAL A 338 -10.40 -7.51 23.53
N PRO A 339 -11.04 -7.66 24.70
CA PRO A 339 -10.30 -7.92 25.95
C PRO A 339 -9.37 -9.12 25.86
N GLY A 340 -8.13 -8.96 26.34
CA GLY A 340 -7.11 -10.00 26.31
C GLY A 340 -6.55 -10.36 24.93
N ALA A 341 -6.85 -9.59 23.89
CA ALA A 341 -6.29 -9.82 22.56
C ALA A 341 -4.76 -9.61 22.54
N LEU A 342 -4.07 -10.39 21.71
CA LEU A 342 -2.65 -10.24 21.42
C LEU A 342 -2.50 -9.26 20.25
N ALA A 343 -1.75 -8.18 20.46
CA ALA A 343 -1.42 -7.22 19.41
C ALA A 343 -0.26 -7.73 18.53
N ILE A 344 -0.55 -8.12 17.30
CA ILE A 344 0.47 -8.55 16.31
C ILE A 344 0.07 -7.92 14.98
N SER A 345 0.66 -6.79 14.61
CA SER A 345 0.23 -6.11 13.39
C SER A 345 0.45 -7.00 12.16
N LEU A 346 -0.42 -6.90 11.16
CA LEU A 346 -0.30 -7.71 9.93
C LEU A 346 1.08 -7.55 9.24
N GLN A 347 1.77 -6.42 9.43
CA GLN A 347 3.11 -6.22 8.86
C GLN A 347 4.20 -7.02 9.58
N GLU A 348 3.97 -7.34 10.85
CA GLU A 348 4.90 -8.09 11.71
C GLU A 348 4.58 -9.59 11.71
N ILE A 349 3.38 -9.98 11.24
CA ILE A 349 3.01 -11.38 11.15
C ILE A 349 3.88 -12.07 10.11
N THR A 350 4.82 -12.85 10.59
CA THR A 350 5.75 -13.64 9.78
C THR A 350 5.68 -15.09 10.23
N GLU A 351 6.14 -16.00 9.37
CA GLU A 351 6.26 -17.43 9.70
C GLU A 351 7.19 -17.67 10.92
N GLN A 352 8.01 -16.68 11.32
CA GLN A 352 9.08 -16.82 12.32
C GLN A 352 8.78 -16.14 13.67
N GLN A 353 7.68 -15.41 13.81
CA GLN A 353 7.29 -14.70 15.03
C GLN A 353 5.88 -15.06 15.47
N ILE A 354 5.68 -16.30 15.90
CA ILE A 354 4.41 -16.70 16.48
C ILE A 354 4.47 -16.41 17.99
N LEU A 355 4.04 -15.21 18.39
CA LEU A 355 3.69 -14.89 19.79
C LEU A 355 2.43 -15.64 20.25
N VAL A 356 1.71 -16.22 19.29
CA VAL A 356 0.52 -17.06 19.46
C VAL A 356 0.98 -18.51 19.66
N ASP A 357 0.43 -19.23 20.63
CA ASP A 357 0.71 -20.65 20.78
C ASP A 357 0.07 -21.43 19.60
N PRO A 358 0.86 -22.08 18.73
CA PRO A 358 0.34 -22.79 17.57
C PRO A 358 -0.44 -24.06 17.91
N ALA A 359 -0.43 -24.54 19.15
CA ALA A 359 -1.17 -25.71 19.59
C ALA A 359 -2.60 -25.39 20.07
N HIS A 360 -2.87 -24.12 20.42
CA HIS A 360 -4.17 -23.67 20.92
C HIS A 360 -5.00 -23.01 19.81
N PRO A 361 -6.34 -23.02 19.90
CA PRO A 361 -7.17 -22.33 18.92
C PRO A 361 -6.92 -20.81 18.95
N ALA A 362 -7.06 -20.16 17.79
CA ALA A 362 -6.91 -18.71 17.68
C ALA A 362 -7.95 -18.09 16.75
N ALA A 363 -8.46 -16.93 17.14
CA ALA A 363 -9.37 -16.09 16.35
C ALA A 363 -8.65 -14.81 15.93
N VAL A 364 -8.41 -14.67 14.63
CA VAL A 364 -7.73 -13.50 14.06
C VAL A 364 -8.76 -12.42 13.74
N ILE A 365 -8.54 -11.21 14.25
CA ILE A 365 -9.45 -10.08 14.10
C ILE A 365 -8.72 -8.86 13.55
N CYS A 366 -9.40 -8.11 12.69
CA CYS A 366 -8.95 -6.78 12.28
C CYS A 366 -10.10 -5.78 12.32
N ALA A 367 -10.01 -4.63 11.66
CA ALA A 367 -11.11 -3.65 11.67
C ALA A 367 -12.40 -4.17 11.02
N GLY A 368 -12.31 -5.00 9.97
CA GLY A 368 -13.47 -5.39 9.16
C GLY A 368 -13.41 -6.78 8.51
N GLY A 369 -12.42 -7.60 8.83
CA GLY A 369 -12.29 -8.99 8.33
C GLY A 369 -11.28 -9.22 7.19
N TYR A 370 -10.88 -8.17 6.46
CA TYR A 370 -9.96 -8.31 5.31
C TYR A 370 -8.54 -8.70 5.75
N ARG A 371 -7.90 -7.88 6.60
CA ARG A 371 -6.54 -8.11 7.10
C ARG A 371 -6.41 -9.38 7.96
N SER A 372 -7.49 -9.76 8.63
CA SER A 372 -7.51 -10.97 9.47
C SER A 372 -7.56 -12.24 8.63
N SER A 373 -8.24 -12.25 7.47
CA SER A 373 -8.15 -13.35 6.51
C SER A 373 -6.71 -13.56 6.02
N ILE A 374 -6.02 -12.46 5.70
CA ILE A 374 -4.60 -12.49 5.31
C ILE A 374 -3.76 -13.08 6.45
N GLY A 375 -3.86 -12.51 7.66
CA GLY A 375 -3.09 -12.95 8.82
C GLY A 375 -3.34 -14.41 9.17
N ALA A 376 -4.59 -14.86 9.15
CA ALA A 376 -4.94 -16.26 9.39
C ALA A 376 -4.36 -17.20 8.33
N SER A 377 -4.36 -16.82 7.05
CA SER A 377 -3.73 -17.62 5.99
C SER A 377 -2.21 -17.75 6.17
N ILE A 378 -1.55 -16.69 6.66
CA ILE A 378 -0.11 -16.71 6.96
C ILE A 378 0.19 -17.62 8.16
N LEU A 379 -0.58 -17.51 9.25
CA LEU A 379 -0.43 -18.40 10.41
C LEU A 379 -0.62 -19.87 10.01
N LYS A 380 -1.66 -20.14 9.21
CA LYS A 380 -1.94 -21.49 8.73
C LYS A 380 -0.80 -22.05 7.87
N ARG A 381 -0.30 -21.24 6.94
CA ARG A 381 0.88 -21.56 6.12
C ARG A 381 2.14 -21.80 6.96
N ALA A 382 2.31 -21.07 8.07
CA ALA A 382 3.41 -21.25 9.01
C ALA A 382 3.32 -22.54 9.86
N GLY A 383 2.28 -23.37 9.65
CA GLY A 383 2.11 -24.64 10.35
C GLY A 383 1.37 -24.53 11.68
N PHE A 384 0.57 -23.47 11.87
CA PHE A 384 -0.32 -23.37 13.03
C PHE A 384 -1.26 -24.58 13.09
N SER A 385 -1.16 -25.35 14.18
CA SER A 385 -1.82 -26.65 14.31
C SER A 385 -3.17 -26.61 15.02
N GLY A 386 -3.42 -25.56 15.80
CA GLY A 386 -4.71 -25.29 16.43
C GLY A 386 -5.75 -24.81 15.41
N GLU A 387 -7.01 -24.77 15.84
CA GLU A 387 -8.09 -24.27 14.99
C GLU A 387 -7.96 -22.75 14.79
N LEU A 388 -7.94 -22.32 13.53
CA LEU A 388 -7.83 -20.90 13.17
C LEU A 388 -9.17 -20.38 12.67
N TYR A 389 -9.62 -19.27 13.24
CA TYR A 389 -10.83 -18.57 12.83
C TYR A 389 -10.49 -17.19 12.26
N ASN A 390 -11.13 -16.82 11.16
CA ASN A 390 -11.20 -15.42 10.73
C ASN A 390 -12.46 -14.76 11.32
N VAL A 391 -12.30 -13.64 12.01
CA VAL A 391 -13.43 -12.91 12.59
C VAL A 391 -14.05 -11.96 11.56
N ILE A 392 -15.24 -12.29 11.05
CA ILE A 392 -15.98 -11.47 10.08
C ILE A 392 -16.52 -10.21 10.76
N GLY A 393 -16.47 -9.08 10.05
CA GLY A 393 -16.96 -7.79 10.55
C GLY A 393 -15.98 -7.11 11.51
N GLY A 394 -15.03 -7.86 12.06
CA GLY A 394 -13.91 -7.33 12.82
C GLY A 394 -14.29 -6.56 14.08
N THR A 395 -13.39 -5.70 14.55
CA THR A 395 -13.63 -4.85 15.71
C THR A 395 -14.73 -3.82 15.45
N ALA A 396 -14.99 -3.43 14.21
CA ALA A 396 -16.14 -2.57 13.89
C ALA A 396 -17.47 -3.24 14.25
N ALA A 397 -17.65 -4.52 13.92
CA ALA A 397 -18.85 -5.28 14.31
C ALA A 397 -18.89 -5.55 15.83
N TRP A 398 -17.73 -5.78 16.47
CA TRP A 398 -17.65 -6.01 17.91
C TRP A 398 -18.13 -4.77 18.69
N ILE A 399 -17.67 -3.59 18.28
CA ILE A 399 -18.12 -2.30 18.82
C ILE A 399 -19.61 -2.08 18.52
N GLY A 400 -20.04 -2.36 17.29
CA GLY A 400 -21.44 -2.23 16.88
C GLY A 400 -22.39 -3.11 17.68
N ALA A 401 -21.93 -4.27 18.17
CA ALA A 401 -22.67 -5.16 19.04
C ALA A 401 -22.69 -4.71 20.52
N GLY A 402 -21.96 -3.65 20.88
CA GLY A 402 -21.88 -3.12 22.24
C GLY A 402 -21.09 -4.00 23.20
N PHE A 403 -20.15 -4.81 22.69
CA PHE A 403 -19.30 -5.66 23.51
C PHE A 403 -18.17 -4.85 24.17
N GLU A 404 -17.66 -5.38 25.27
CA GLU A 404 -16.61 -4.74 26.08
C GLU A 404 -15.31 -4.56 25.28
N LEU A 405 -14.59 -3.47 25.56
CA LEU A 405 -13.30 -3.17 24.96
C LEU A 405 -12.26 -2.96 26.06
N GLU A 406 -11.05 -3.42 25.81
CA GLU A 406 -9.85 -3.02 26.54
C GLU A 406 -9.16 -1.87 25.78
N ARG A 407 -8.49 -0.95 26.48
CA ARG A 407 -7.86 0.25 25.92
C ARG A 407 -6.48 0.50 26.51
#